data_AF-A0A3C0BQM7-F1
#
_entry.id   AF-A0A3C0BQM7-F1
#
_cell.length_a   1.000
_cell.length_b   1.000
_cell.length_c   1.000
_cell.angle_alpha   90.00
_cell.angle_beta   90.00
_cell.angle_gamma   90.00
#
_symmetry.space_group_name_H-M   'P 1'
#
loop_
_entity.id
_entity.type
_entity.pdbx_description
1 polymer ?
#
loop_
_entity_poly.entity_id
_entity_poly.type
_entity_poly.pdbx_seq_one_letter_code
_entity_poly.pdbx_strand_id
1 'polypeptide(L)'
;RILGRPITVLSGTKEAELAALGVVSGIHAADGFAGDLGGGSLELIDVRGGRLSDAATLPLGGLRLIDASGGSLKKAREIVDAELTKVDWLEKGRGRDFYAIGGTWRALARLHMTQTNYPLSVMHNYRINADDALKFASLLDHQSQSSLAGIRDISSARRETIPYGALVLERLIRQMKPRSVVVSVFGIREGLLYSLLGEDEKTKDPLIAACDDIARRYSRSIDSAYELCFWTDALFRAPGP
;
A
#
# COMPACT_ATOMS: atom_id res chain seq x y z
N ARG A 1 -19.73 29.03 4.15
CA ARG A 1 -18.86 27.84 3.93
C ARG A 1 -18.39 27.34 5.30
N ILE A 2 -18.60 26.08 5.66
CA ILE A 2 -18.29 25.54 7.01
C ILE A 2 -16.79 25.58 7.34
N LEU A 3 -15.92 25.24 6.39
CA LEU A 3 -14.48 25.05 6.65
C LEU A 3 -13.62 26.31 6.52
N GLY A 4 -14.15 27.43 5.99
CA GLY A 4 -13.38 28.66 5.80
C GLY A 4 -12.13 28.54 4.89
N ARG A 5 -11.93 27.41 4.21
CA ARG A 5 -10.77 27.11 3.35
C ARG A 5 -11.23 26.62 1.98
N PRO A 6 -10.46 26.86 0.90
CA PRO A 6 -10.75 26.27 -0.40
C PRO A 6 -10.60 24.75 -0.35
N ILE A 7 -11.48 24.04 -1.07
CA ILE A 7 -11.40 22.59 -1.27
C ILE A 7 -10.90 22.38 -2.70
N THR A 8 -9.78 21.68 -2.85
CA THR A 8 -9.28 21.26 -4.16
C THR A 8 -9.76 19.85 -4.45
N VAL A 9 -10.49 19.69 -5.55
CA VAL A 9 -10.90 18.36 -6.05
C VAL A 9 -9.74 17.79 -6.85
N LEU A 10 -9.29 16.59 -6.46
CA LEU A 10 -8.20 15.90 -7.15
C LEU A 10 -8.74 15.14 -8.37
N SER A 11 -7.96 15.10 -9.44
CA SER A 11 -8.19 14.15 -10.53
C SER A 11 -7.69 12.76 -10.13
N GLY A 12 -8.21 11.71 -10.74
CA GLY A 12 -7.74 10.33 -10.47
C GLY A 12 -6.23 10.15 -10.70
N THR A 13 -5.67 10.78 -11.73
CA THR A 13 -4.21 10.79 -11.96
C THR A 13 -3.47 11.45 -10.80
N LYS A 14 -3.99 12.56 -10.26
CA LYS A 14 -3.37 13.23 -9.12
C LYS A 14 -3.50 12.41 -7.84
N GLU A 15 -4.60 11.70 -7.63
CA GLU A 15 -4.75 10.75 -6.53
C GLU A 15 -3.73 9.62 -6.65
N ALA A 16 -3.55 9.04 -7.83
CA ALA A 16 -2.56 8.01 -8.09
C ALA A 16 -1.13 8.49 -7.79
N GLU A 17 -0.75 9.67 -8.30
CA GLU A 17 0.55 10.29 -8.01
C GLU A 17 0.77 10.49 -6.51
N LEU A 18 -0.20 11.09 -5.81
CA LEU A 18 -0.07 11.36 -4.37
C LEU A 18 -0.06 10.06 -3.56
N ALA A 19 -0.87 9.05 -3.91
CA ALA A 19 -0.82 7.75 -3.26
C ALA A 19 0.56 7.09 -3.42
N ALA A 20 1.15 7.18 -4.61
CA ALA A 20 2.51 6.70 -4.88
C ALA A 20 3.57 7.47 -4.08
N LEU A 21 3.48 8.79 -4.01
CA LEU A 21 4.38 9.59 -3.17
C LEU A 21 4.25 9.24 -1.68
N GLY A 22 3.06 8.83 -1.23
CA GLY A 22 2.88 8.27 0.11
C GLY A 22 3.64 6.96 0.31
N VAL A 23 3.71 6.11 -0.71
CA VAL A 23 4.54 4.90 -0.68
C VAL A 23 6.03 5.25 -0.67
N VAL A 24 6.46 6.14 -1.57
CA VAL A 24 7.87 6.58 -1.68
C VAL A 24 8.36 7.23 -0.38
N SER A 25 7.50 7.98 0.31
CA SER A 25 7.86 8.63 1.57
C SER A 25 7.97 7.68 2.76
N GLY A 26 7.25 6.54 2.73
CA GLY A 26 7.25 5.56 3.82
C GLY A 26 8.11 4.32 3.58
N ILE A 27 8.51 4.06 2.33
CA ILE A 27 9.22 2.84 1.94
C ILE A 27 10.48 3.24 1.16
N HIS A 28 11.63 3.06 1.81
CA HIS A 28 12.92 3.33 1.19
C HIS A 28 13.12 2.49 -0.08
N ALA A 29 13.62 3.14 -1.14
CA ALA A 29 13.90 2.53 -2.45
C ALA A 29 12.72 1.69 -3.00
N ALA A 30 11.48 2.19 -2.84
CA ALA A 30 10.30 1.51 -3.36
C ALA A 30 10.45 1.18 -4.87
N ASP A 31 10.21 -0.09 -5.19
CA ASP A 31 10.28 -0.64 -6.54
C ASP A 31 9.14 -1.64 -6.76
N GLY A 32 8.12 -1.18 -7.46
CA GLY A 32 6.90 -1.93 -7.67
C GLY A 32 5.77 -1.08 -8.21
N PHE A 33 4.54 -1.48 -7.90
CA PHE A 33 3.35 -0.74 -8.26
C PHE A 33 2.60 -0.32 -7.01
N ALA A 34 2.20 0.94 -6.94
CA ALA A 34 1.26 1.38 -5.92
C ALA A 34 -0.16 1.23 -6.44
N GLY A 35 -1.02 0.64 -5.62
CA GLY A 35 -2.45 0.60 -5.84
C GLY A 35 -3.18 1.24 -4.67
N ASP A 36 -4.13 2.15 -4.91
CA ASP A 36 -5.04 2.65 -3.88
C ASP A 36 -6.47 2.23 -4.19
N LEU A 37 -7.02 1.36 -3.32
CA LEU A 37 -8.39 0.89 -3.46
C LEU A 37 -9.32 1.74 -2.59
N GLY A 38 -10.00 2.67 -3.25
CA GLY A 38 -11.05 3.50 -2.68
C GLY A 38 -12.44 2.88 -2.75
N GLY A 39 -13.45 3.68 -2.40
CA GLY A 39 -14.86 3.30 -2.56
C GLY A 39 -15.35 3.42 -4.01
N GLY A 40 -14.87 4.43 -4.74
CA GLY A 40 -15.31 4.77 -6.09
C GLY A 40 -14.38 4.30 -7.22
N SER A 41 -13.08 4.15 -6.95
CA SER A 41 -12.07 3.84 -7.94
C SER A 41 -10.92 3.02 -7.35
N LEU A 42 -10.09 2.53 -8.27
CA LEU A 42 -8.77 1.97 -8.03
C LEU A 42 -7.76 2.80 -8.83
N GLU A 43 -6.80 3.37 -8.14
CA GLU A 43 -5.65 4.03 -8.75
C GLU A 43 -4.47 3.06 -8.81
N LEU A 44 -3.78 2.99 -9.94
CA LEU A 44 -2.57 2.17 -10.14
C LEU A 44 -1.46 3.03 -10.74
N ILE A 45 -0.23 2.83 -10.28
CA ILE A 45 0.93 3.59 -10.76
C ILE A 45 2.25 2.83 -10.57
N ASP A 46 3.10 2.82 -11.61
CA ASP A 46 4.45 2.22 -11.55
C ASP A 46 5.42 3.14 -10.79
N VAL A 47 6.10 2.58 -9.79
CA VAL A 47 7.08 3.23 -8.91
C VAL A 47 8.43 2.54 -9.04
N ARG A 48 9.46 3.24 -9.53
CA ARG A 48 10.83 2.71 -9.68
C ARG A 48 11.85 3.61 -9.02
N GLY A 49 12.39 3.18 -7.87
CA GLY A 49 13.43 3.93 -7.17
C GLY A 49 12.99 5.37 -6.87
N GLY A 50 11.74 5.54 -6.43
CA GLY A 50 11.14 6.85 -6.15
C GLY A 50 10.59 7.60 -7.37
N ARG A 51 10.82 7.13 -8.60
CA ARG A 51 10.26 7.73 -9.81
C ARG A 51 8.90 7.14 -10.15
N LEU A 52 7.96 8.01 -10.50
CA LEU A 52 6.62 7.64 -10.91
C LEU A 52 6.54 7.60 -12.45
N SER A 53 5.81 6.64 -13.00
CA SER A 53 5.60 6.55 -14.45
C SER A 53 4.16 6.22 -14.80
N ASP A 54 3.90 5.11 -15.51
CA ASP A 54 2.58 4.75 -16.02
C ASP A 54 1.53 4.79 -14.89
N ALA A 55 0.42 5.50 -15.12
CA ALA A 55 -0.67 5.66 -14.15
C ALA A 55 -2.03 5.40 -14.79
N ALA A 56 -2.92 4.75 -14.05
CA ALA A 56 -4.29 4.46 -14.46
C ALA A 56 -5.27 4.63 -13.30
N THR A 57 -6.48 5.09 -13.62
CA THR A 57 -7.62 5.12 -12.71
C THR A 57 -8.71 4.24 -13.28
N LEU A 58 -9.12 3.23 -12.53
CA LEU A 58 -10.13 2.25 -12.93
C LEU A 58 -11.37 2.40 -12.05
N PRO A 59 -12.58 2.18 -12.59
CA PRO A 59 -13.84 2.25 -11.84
C PRO A 59 -14.06 1.01 -10.95
N LEU A 60 -13.01 0.53 -10.27
CA LEU A 60 -12.97 -0.72 -9.51
C LEU A 60 -13.01 -0.51 -8.00
N GLY A 61 -13.49 0.65 -7.53
CA GLY A 61 -13.67 0.89 -6.10
C GLY A 61 -14.68 -0.07 -5.47
N GLY A 62 -14.47 -0.41 -4.20
CA GLY A 62 -15.25 -1.46 -3.54
C GLY A 62 -16.77 -1.24 -3.54
N LEU A 63 -17.22 0.00 -3.28
CA LEU A 63 -18.65 0.34 -3.30
C LEU A 63 -19.18 0.40 -4.73
N ARG A 64 -18.41 0.97 -5.64
CA ARG A 64 -18.78 1.05 -7.06
C ARG A 64 -18.93 -0.33 -7.70
N LEU A 65 -18.07 -1.28 -7.34
CA LEU A 65 -18.16 -2.66 -7.80
C LEU A 65 -19.39 -3.39 -7.25
N ILE A 66 -19.77 -3.13 -5.99
CA ILE A 66 -21.01 -3.67 -5.43
C ILE A 66 -22.20 -3.19 -6.27
N ASP A 67 -22.29 -1.88 -6.51
CA ASP A 67 -23.39 -1.28 -7.25
C ASP A 67 -23.43 -1.76 -8.71
N ALA A 68 -22.30 -1.70 -9.41
CA ALA A 68 -22.19 -2.09 -10.81
C ALA A 68 -22.45 -3.59 -11.04
N SER A 69 -22.13 -4.43 -10.06
CA SER A 69 -22.37 -5.87 -10.13
C SER A 69 -23.74 -6.29 -9.59
N GLY A 70 -24.49 -5.37 -8.97
CA GLY A 70 -25.73 -5.69 -8.25
C GLY A 70 -25.51 -6.66 -7.09
N GLY A 71 -24.36 -6.56 -6.40
CA GLY A 71 -23.99 -7.43 -5.30
C GLY A 71 -23.48 -8.83 -5.71
N SER A 72 -23.28 -9.09 -7.00
CA SER A 72 -22.85 -10.39 -7.52
C SER A 72 -21.34 -10.43 -7.76
N LEU A 73 -20.61 -11.23 -6.96
CA LEU A 73 -19.17 -11.42 -7.15
C LEU A 73 -18.80 -11.98 -8.52
N LYS A 74 -19.65 -12.83 -9.11
CA LYS A 74 -19.44 -13.34 -10.48
C LYS A 74 -19.46 -12.21 -11.50
N LYS A 75 -20.43 -11.30 -11.44
CA LYS A 75 -20.49 -10.13 -12.33
C LYS A 75 -19.37 -9.15 -12.05
N ALA A 76 -19.03 -8.93 -10.77
CA ALA A 76 -17.91 -8.08 -10.39
C ALA A 76 -16.59 -8.58 -10.98
N ARG A 77 -16.40 -9.91 -11.02
CA ARG A 77 -15.22 -10.55 -11.61
C ARG A 77 -15.10 -10.27 -13.11
N GLU A 78 -16.21 -10.36 -13.85
CA GLU A 78 -16.25 -9.99 -15.27
C GLU A 78 -15.91 -8.51 -15.49
N ILE A 79 -16.42 -7.61 -14.64
CA ILE A 79 -16.12 -6.17 -14.68
C ILE A 79 -14.62 -5.93 -14.40
N VAL A 80 -14.07 -6.55 -13.36
CA VAL A 80 -12.66 -6.41 -12.98
C VAL A 80 -11.75 -6.88 -14.12
N ASP A 81 -12.02 -8.05 -14.70
CA ASP A 81 -11.23 -8.58 -15.81
C ASP A 81 -11.32 -7.66 -17.04
N ALA A 82 -12.48 -7.09 -17.35
CA ALA A 82 -12.68 -6.15 -18.46
C ALA A 82 -11.99 -4.78 -18.26
N GLU A 83 -11.88 -4.29 -17.02
CA GLU A 83 -11.19 -3.02 -16.73
C GLU A 83 -9.67 -3.20 -16.66
N LEU A 84 -9.18 -4.29 -16.05
CA LEU A 84 -7.75 -4.55 -15.94
C LEU A 84 -7.07 -4.88 -17.28
N THR A 85 -7.82 -5.41 -18.25
CA THR A 85 -7.31 -5.63 -19.63
C THR A 85 -7.03 -4.34 -20.38
N LYS A 86 -7.57 -3.20 -19.93
CA LYS A 86 -7.28 -1.87 -20.50
C LYS A 86 -5.92 -1.33 -20.08
N VAL A 87 -5.26 -1.96 -19.10
CA VAL A 87 -3.96 -1.56 -18.57
C VAL A 87 -2.89 -2.52 -19.07
N ASP A 88 -2.25 -2.17 -20.18
CA ASP A 88 -1.29 -3.01 -20.92
C ASP A 88 0.10 -3.13 -20.26
N TRP A 89 0.39 -2.27 -19.29
CA TRP A 89 1.68 -2.21 -18.62
C TRP A 89 1.76 -2.97 -17.28
N LEU A 90 0.69 -3.65 -16.85
CA LEU A 90 0.68 -4.39 -15.57
C LEU A 90 1.73 -5.50 -15.48
N GLU A 91 2.11 -6.10 -16.61
CA GLU A 91 3.15 -7.14 -16.64
C GLU A 91 4.54 -6.63 -16.25
N LYS A 92 4.79 -5.30 -16.33
CA LYS A 92 6.01 -4.65 -15.84
C LYS A 92 6.19 -4.80 -14.32
N GLY A 93 5.18 -5.29 -13.59
CA GLY A 93 5.22 -5.58 -12.15
C GLY A 93 5.83 -6.92 -11.79
N ARG A 94 6.16 -7.77 -12.78
CA ARG A 94 6.64 -9.12 -12.51
C ARG A 94 7.90 -9.12 -11.66
N GLY A 95 7.86 -9.88 -10.56
CA GLY A 95 8.99 -10.02 -9.64
C GLY A 95 9.28 -8.78 -8.77
N ARG A 96 8.47 -7.72 -8.88
CA ARG A 96 8.55 -6.49 -8.07
C ARG A 96 7.46 -6.47 -7.00
N ASP A 97 7.45 -5.47 -6.13
CA ASP A 97 6.44 -5.39 -5.07
C ASP A 97 5.11 -4.81 -5.58
N PHE A 98 4.01 -5.18 -4.95
CA PHE A 98 2.73 -4.49 -5.08
C PHE A 98 2.39 -3.80 -3.77
N TYR A 99 2.38 -2.47 -3.76
CA TYR A 99 2.10 -1.65 -2.60
C TYR A 99 0.59 -1.40 -2.49
N ALA A 100 -0.06 -2.11 -1.58
CA ALA A 100 -1.49 -2.05 -1.35
C ALA A 100 -1.85 -0.93 -0.37
N ILE A 101 -2.55 0.10 -0.87
CA ILE A 101 -3.05 1.26 -0.14
C ILE A 101 -4.58 1.16 -0.01
N GLY A 102 -5.14 1.81 1.00
CA GLY A 102 -6.59 1.94 1.13
C GLY A 102 -7.17 1.20 2.34
N GLY A 103 -8.43 1.52 2.67
CA GLY A 103 -9.10 0.98 3.85
C GLY A 103 -9.41 -0.52 3.76
N THR A 104 -9.79 -0.98 2.57
CA THR A 104 -10.21 -2.35 2.30
C THR A 104 -9.03 -3.32 2.36
N TRP A 105 -7.92 -3.00 1.69
CA TRP A 105 -6.72 -3.85 1.75
C TRP A 105 -6.04 -3.86 3.12
N ARG A 106 -6.08 -2.76 3.88
CA ARG A 106 -5.65 -2.77 5.28
C ARG A 106 -6.52 -3.67 6.16
N ALA A 107 -7.82 -3.76 5.88
CA ALA A 107 -8.72 -4.67 6.59
C ALA A 107 -8.43 -6.14 6.22
N LEU A 108 -8.21 -6.42 4.93
CA LEU A 108 -7.80 -7.74 4.45
C LEU A 108 -6.46 -8.18 5.07
N ALA A 109 -5.47 -7.29 5.10
CA ALA A 109 -4.19 -7.56 5.74
C ALA A 109 -4.31 -7.82 7.24
N ARG A 110 -5.21 -7.12 7.93
CA ARG A 110 -5.50 -7.38 9.35
C ARG A 110 -6.09 -8.78 9.57
N LEU A 111 -7.03 -9.20 8.71
CA LEU A 111 -7.55 -10.58 8.76
C LEU A 111 -6.43 -11.59 8.54
N HIS A 112 -5.56 -11.33 7.56
CA HIS A 112 -4.42 -12.19 7.29
C HIS A 112 -3.49 -12.30 8.50
N MET A 113 -3.11 -11.18 9.12
CA MET A 113 -2.30 -11.17 10.35
C MET A 113 -2.92 -12.01 11.46
N THR A 114 -4.23 -11.86 11.70
CA THR A 114 -4.95 -12.65 12.71
C THR A 114 -4.94 -14.14 12.36
N GLN A 115 -5.23 -14.47 11.10
CA GLN A 115 -5.28 -15.86 10.62
C GLN A 115 -3.92 -16.57 10.74
N THR A 116 -2.81 -15.84 10.51
CA THR A 116 -1.45 -16.38 10.61
C THR A 116 -0.84 -16.23 12.00
N ASN A 117 -1.58 -15.71 12.98
CA ASN A 117 -1.07 -15.36 14.31
C ASN A 117 0.22 -14.53 14.25
N TYR A 118 0.22 -13.49 13.40
CA TYR A 118 1.41 -12.69 13.12
C TYR A 118 1.87 -11.94 14.38
N PRO A 119 3.14 -12.06 14.80
CA PRO A 119 3.59 -11.62 16.13
C PRO A 119 3.71 -10.11 16.28
N LEU A 120 3.71 -9.35 15.18
CA LEU A 120 3.91 -7.90 15.18
C LEU A 120 2.67 -7.19 14.64
N SER A 121 1.95 -6.46 15.50
CA SER A 121 0.73 -5.73 15.14
C SER A 121 0.97 -4.40 14.38
N VAL A 122 1.97 -4.36 13.50
CA VAL A 122 2.35 -3.19 12.68
C VAL A 122 1.93 -3.39 11.24
N MET A 123 0.99 -2.55 10.77
CA MET A 123 0.37 -2.67 9.44
C MET A 123 1.25 -2.13 8.31
N HIS A 124 1.98 -1.04 8.56
CA HIS A 124 2.85 -0.44 7.55
C HIS A 124 4.04 -1.36 7.28
N ASN A 125 4.39 -1.54 6.00
CA ASN A 125 5.40 -2.50 5.55
C ASN A 125 5.07 -3.98 5.86
N TYR A 126 3.83 -4.29 6.27
CA TYR A 126 3.43 -5.69 6.37
C TYR A 126 3.49 -6.34 4.99
N ARG A 127 4.27 -7.41 4.88
CA ARG A 127 4.62 -8.06 3.63
C ARG A 127 4.05 -9.46 3.60
N ILE A 128 3.30 -9.75 2.55
CA ILE A 128 2.74 -11.07 2.26
C ILE A 128 3.36 -11.55 0.96
N ASN A 129 3.89 -12.78 0.94
CA ASN A 129 4.34 -13.39 -0.32
C ASN A 129 3.17 -13.44 -1.31
N ALA A 130 3.45 -13.21 -2.61
CA ALA A 130 2.39 -13.13 -3.61
C ALA A 130 1.53 -14.41 -3.69
N ASP A 131 2.11 -15.59 -3.52
CA ASP A 131 1.36 -16.85 -3.54
C ASP A 131 0.42 -16.97 -2.33
N ASP A 132 0.86 -16.52 -1.16
CA ASP A 132 0.04 -16.56 0.06
C ASP A 132 -1.05 -15.48 0.04
N ALA A 133 -0.72 -14.29 -0.47
CA ALA A 133 -1.69 -13.24 -0.71
C ALA A 133 -2.76 -13.69 -1.71
N LEU A 134 -2.37 -14.40 -2.78
CA LEU A 134 -3.27 -14.95 -3.77
C LEU A 134 -4.20 -16.00 -3.17
N LYS A 135 -3.65 -16.98 -2.43
CA LYS A 135 -4.44 -18.00 -1.73
C LYS A 135 -5.45 -17.35 -0.78
N PHE A 136 -4.99 -16.39 0.01
CA PHE A 136 -5.84 -15.70 0.97
C PHE A 136 -6.95 -14.89 0.28
N ALA A 137 -6.62 -14.13 -0.77
CA ALA A 137 -7.61 -13.38 -1.53
C ALA A 137 -8.67 -14.29 -2.18
N SER A 138 -8.26 -15.43 -2.77
CA SER A 138 -9.19 -16.39 -3.36
C SER A 138 -10.09 -17.08 -2.34
N LEU A 139 -9.64 -17.30 -1.09
CA LEU A 139 -10.50 -17.83 -0.03
C LEU A 139 -11.66 -16.86 0.29
N LEU A 140 -11.39 -15.55 0.27
CA LEU A 140 -12.38 -14.51 0.56
C LEU A 140 -13.40 -14.30 -0.56
N ASP A 141 -13.07 -14.70 -1.78
CA ASP A 141 -13.99 -14.67 -2.93
C ASP A 141 -14.95 -15.87 -2.93
N HIS A 142 -14.51 -17.02 -2.38
CA HIS A 142 -15.24 -18.29 -2.47
C HIS A 142 -15.95 -18.73 -1.18
N GLN A 143 -15.62 -18.16 -0.01
CA GLN A 143 -16.20 -18.57 1.28
C GLN A 143 -17.08 -17.48 1.93
N SER A 144 -18.06 -17.90 2.73
CA SER A 144 -18.80 -17.00 3.59
C SER A 144 -17.85 -16.37 4.62
N GLN A 145 -17.73 -15.04 4.62
CA GLN A 145 -16.83 -14.30 5.54
C GLN A 145 -17.03 -14.62 7.03
N SER A 146 -18.20 -15.17 7.40
CA SER A 146 -18.58 -15.47 8.78
C SER A 146 -17.64 -16.46 9.49
N SER A 147 -16.86 -17.26 8.74
CA SER A 147 -15.90 -18.22 9.30
C SER A 147 -14.51 -17.64 9.58
N LEU A 148 -14.21 -16.42 9.14
CA LEU A 148 -12.87 -15.85 9.25
C LEU A 148 -12.59 -15.33 10.67
N ALA A 149 -11.45 -15.73 11.23
CA ALA A 149 -10.97 -15.19 12.49
C ALA A 149 -10.75 -13.66 12.37
N GLY A 150 -11.24 -12.91 13.35
CA GLY A 150 -11.12 -11.44 13.39
C GLY A 150 -12.11 -10.67 12.50
N ILE A 151 -13.00 -11.34 11.75
CA ILE A 151 -14.02 -10.65 10.93
C ILE A 151 -14.96 -9.78 11.77
N ARG A 152 -15.21 -10.17 13.02
CA ARG A 152 -16.07 -9.43 13.96
C ARG A 152 -15.44 -8.10 14.42
N ASP A 153 -14.12 -7.99 14.34
CA ASP A 153 -13.38 -6.77 14.70
C ASP A 153 -13.39 -5.73 13.56
N ILE A 154 -13.96 -6.10 12.41
CA ILE A 154 -14.08 -5.22 11.24
C ILE A 154 -15.48 -4.60 11.21
N SER A 155 -15.50 -3.28 10.98
CA SER A 155 -16.76 -2.54 10.85
C SER A 155 -17.66 -3.14 9.76
N SER A 156 -18.97 -3.08 9.98
CA SER A 156 -19.97 -3.62 9.04
C SER A 156 -19.76 -3.10 7.61
N ALA A 157 -19.58 -1.78 7.45
CA ALA A 157 -19.33 -1.15 6.16
C ALA A 157 -18.09 -1.71 5.42
N ARG A 158 -17.07 -2.15 6.15
CA ARG A 158 -15.87 -2.76 5.53
C ARG A 158 -16.06 -4.23 5.24
N ARG A 159 -16.85 -4.96 6.03
CA ARG A 159 -17.18 -6.37 5.75
C ARG A 159 -17.85 -6.53 4.39
N GLU A 160 -18.72 -5.59 3.99
CA GLU A 160 -19.38 -5.62 2.68
C GLU A 160 -18.39 -5.44 1.51
N THR A 161 -17.35 -4.62 1.68
CA THR A 161 -16.38 -4.29 0.62
C THR A 161 -15.19 -5.25 0.54
N ILE A 162 -14.93 -6.06 1.57
CA ILE A 162 -13.79 -6.99 1.63
C ILE A 162 -13.75 -7.99 0.46
N PRO A 163 -14.84 -8.70 0.11
CA PRO A 163 -14.80 -9.67 -0.99
C PRO A 163 -14.45 -9.04 -2.33
N TYR A 164 -14.95 -7.83 -2.59
CA TYR A 164 -14.67 -7.08 -3.80
C TYR A 164 -13.22 -6.60 -3.83
N GLY A 165 -12.70 -6.12 -2.70
CA GLY A 165 -11.29 -5.76 -2.59
C GLY A 165 -10.35 -6.96 -2.69
N ALA A 166 -10.77 -8.13 -2.18
CA ALA A 166 -10.04 -9.39 -2.33
C ALA A 166 -10.03 -9.85 -3.79
N LEU A 167 -11.17 -9.81 -4.47
CA LEU A 167 -11.28 -10.11 -5.90
C LEU A 167 -10.37 -9.22 -6.74
N VAL A 168 -10.39 -7.90 -6.52
CA VAL A 168 -9.49 -6.96 -7.23
C VAL A 168 -8.02 -7.30 -6.96
N LEU A 169 -7.65 -7.55 -5.70
CA LEU A 169 -6.29 -7.93 -5.33
C LEU A 169 -5.87 -9.24 -5.98
N GLU A 170 -6.74 -10.25 -5.99
CA GLU A 170 -6.49 -11.54 -6.64
C GLU A 170 -6.12 -11.34 -8.11
N ARG A 171 -6.91 -10.54 -8.84
CA ARG A 171 -6.70 -10.31 -10.28
C ARG A 171 -5.44 -9.51 -10.57
N LEU A 172 -5.15 -8.50 -9.75
CA LEU A 172 -3.89 -7.77 -9.84
C LEU A 172 -2.70 -8.69 -9.63
N ILE A 173 -2.71 -9.55 -8.60
CA ILE A 173 -1.62 -10.50 -8.35
C ILE A 173 -1.44 -11.45 -9.54
N ARG A 174 -2.53 -11.98 -10.11
CA ARG A 174 -2.47 -12.89 -11.26
C ARG A 174 -1.88 -12.25 -12.51
N GLN A 175 -2.22 -10.99 -12.79
CA GLN A 175 -1.77 -10.28 -13.98
C GLN A 175 -0.35 -9.74 -13.82
N MET A 176 -0.06 -9.12 -12.68
CA MET A 176 1.23 -8.46 -12.42
C MET A 176 2.32 -9.46 -12.01
N LYS A 177 1.94 -10.55 -11.34
CA LYS A 177 2.87 -11.55 -10.76
C LYS A 177 3.96 -10.90 -9.91
N PRO A 178 3.59 -10.09 -8.89
CA PRO A 178 4.55 -9.46 -8.01
C PRO A 178 5.28 -10.52 -7.18
N ARG A 179 6.42 -10.18 -6.58
CA ARG A 179 7.07 -11.05 -5.58
C ARG A 179 6.36 -11.01 -4.23
N SER A 180 5.73 -9.88 -3.89
CA SER A 180 5.08 -9.67 -2.60
C SER A 180 4.02 -8.57 -2.69
N VAL A 181 3.00 -8.68 -1.85
CA VAL A 181 2.07 -7.59 -1.53
C VAL A 181 2.56 -6.92 -0.25
N VAL A 182 2.79 -5.62 -0.29
CA VAL A 182 3.27 -4.80 0.83
C VAL A 182 2.20 -3.80 1.19
N VAL A 183 1.73 -3.81 2.43
CA VAL A 183 0.68 -2.89 2.87
C VAL A 183 1.29 -1.53 3.23
N SER A 184 0.76 -0.48 2.60
CA SER A 184 1.09 0.89 2.97
C SER A 184 -0.06 1.53 3.73
N VAL A 185 0.23 2.03 4.93
CA VAL A 185 -0.68 2.89 5.70
C VAL A 185 -0.68 4.31 5.15
N PHE A 186 0.43 4.71 4.51
CA PHE A 186 0.57 6.00 3.85
C PHE A 186 -0.13 5.97 2.50
N GLY A 187 -0.78 7.07 2.14
CA GLY A 187 -1.43 7.25 0.85
C GLY A 187 -1.45 8.73 0.46
N ILE A 188 -2.58 9.20 -0.06
CA ILE A 188 -2.73 10.55 -0.63
C ILE A 188 -2.29 11.66 0.33
N ARG A 189 -2.65 11.56 1.63
CA ARG A 189 -2.35 12.62 2.61
C ARG A 189 -0.86 12.74 2.87
N GLU A 190 -0.19 11.62 3.11
CA GLU A 190 1.25 11.57 3.33
C GLU A 190 2.01 11.94 2.06
N GLY A 191 1.55 11.51 0.89
CA GLY A 191 2.12 11.91 -0.38
C GLY A 191 1.95 13.39 -0.70
N LEU A 192 0.84 14.02 -0.30
CA LEU A 192 0.66 15.47 -0.40
C LEU A 192 1.71 16.19 0.46
N LEU A 193 1.88 15.78 1.71
CA LEU A 193 2.90 16.37 2.59
C LEU A 193 4.31 16.16 2.02
N TYR A 194 4.61 14.95 1.54
CA TYR A 194 5.90 14.64 0.91
C TYR A 194 6.14 15.49 -0.36
N SER A 195 5.10 15.75 -1.17
CA SER A 195 5.21 16.58 -2.36
C SER A 195 5.61 18.03 -2.06
N LEU A 196 5.29 18.52 -0.84
CA LEU A 196 5.60 19.86 -0.37
C LEU A 196 6.99 19.99 0.24
N LEU A 197 7.71 18.87 0.46
CA LEU A 197 9.09 18.90 0.96
C LEU A 197 10.04 19.43 -0.12
N GLY A 198 11.14 20.04 0.33
CA GLY A 198 12.27 20.36 -0.55
C GLY A 198 12.95 19.10 -1.08
N GLU A 199 13.64 19.20 -2.22
CA GLU A 199 14.30 18.04 -2.85
C GLU A 199 15.35 17.39 -1.94
N ASP A 200 16.10 18.18 -1.16
CA ASP A 200 17.08 17.66 -0.20
C ASP A 200 16.43 16.74 0.84
N GLU A 201 15.24 17.09 1.36
CA GLU A 201 14.50 16.25 2.31
C GLU A 201 13.99 14.96 1.65
N LYS A 202 13.55 15.03 0.39
CA LYS A 202 13.05 13.87 -0.35
C LYS A 202 14.11 12.80 -0.63
N THR A 203 15.39 13.20 -0.69
CA THR A 203 16.52 12.27 -0.90
C THR A 203 16.94 11.50 0.34
N LYS A 204 16.49 11.93 1.54
CA LYS A 204 16.86 11.25 2.79
C LYS A 204 16.21 9.89 2.88
N ASP A 205 16.90 8.95 3.50
CA ASP A 205 16.29 7.70 3.94
C ASP A 205 15.30 8.01 5.08
N PRO A 206 13.99 7.71 4.93
CA PRO A 206 12.99 8.04 5.93
C PRO A 206 13.22 7.32 7.27
N LEU A 207 13.82 6.13 7.27
CA LEU A 207 14.17 5.42 8.51
C LEU A 207 15.29 6.16 9.24
N ILE A 208 16.37 6.52 8.55
CA ILE A 208 17.49 7.24 9.15
C ILE A 208 17.05 8.62 9.63
N ALA A 209 16.24 9.33 8.84
CA ALA A 209 15.67 10.62 9.25
C ALA A 209 14.79 10.50 10.51
N ALA A 210 13.97 9.45 10.61
CA ALA A 210 13.18 9.19 11.81
C ALA A 210 14.04 8.82 13.02
N CYS A 211 15.07 7.97 12.84
CA CYS A 211 16.03 7.66 13.89
C CYS A 211 16.77 8.90 14.38
N ASP A 212 17.16 9.80 13.48
CA ASP A 212 17.79 11.08 13.80
C ASP A 212 16.86 11.97 14.64
N ASP A 213 15.60 12.15 14.22
CA ASP A 213 14.61 12.94 14.96
C ASP A 213 14.34 12.36 16.36
N ILE A 214 14.22 11.02 16.47
CA ILE A 214 14.09 10.33 17.76
C ILE A 214 15.33 10.57 18.62
N ALA A 215 16.54 10.43 18.07
CA ALA A 215 17.78 10.65 18.80
C ALA A 215 17.88 12.10 19.28
N ARG A 216 17.52 13.09 18.47
CA ARG A 216 17.51 14.52 18.88
C ARG A 216 16.56 14.79 20.04
N ARG A 217 15.42 14.10 20.08
CA ARG A 217 14.39 14.30 21.11
C ARG A 217 14.69 13.58 22.41
N TYR A 218 15.28 12.38 22.33
CA TYR A 218 15.32 11.46 23.46
C TYR A 218 16.72 11.03 23.89
N SER A 219 17.75 11.24 23.06
CA SER A 219 19.13 10.95 23.47
C SER A 219 19.64 12.00 24.45
N ARG A 220 20.61 11.60 25.27
CA ARG A 220 21.34 12.54 26.15
C ARG A 220 22.34 13.40 25.37
N SER A 221 22.86 12.86 24.28
CA SER A 221 23.88 13.46 23.42
C SER A 221 23.68 12.95 21.99
N ILE A 222 23.33 13.85 21.08
CA ILE A 222 23.17 13.52 19.66
C ILE A 222 24.52 13.21 19.01
N ASP A 223 25.58 13.93 19.41
CA ASP A 223 26.93 13.72 18.90
C ASP A 223 27.42 12.31 19.23
N SER A 224 27.19 11.86 20.47
CA SER A 224 27.53 10.49 20.88
C SER A 224 26.74 9.42 20.13
N ALA A 225 25.51 9.72 19.69
CA ALA A 225 24.74 8.81 18.85
C ALA A 225 25.38 8.63 17.47
N TYR A 226 25.85 9.73 16.85
CA TYR A 226 26.58 9.65 15.58
C TYR A 226 27.94 8.98 15.73
N GLU A 227 28.71 9.33 16.78
CA GLU A 227 30.00 8.69 17.07
C GLU A 227 29.84 7.17 17.21
N LEU A 228 28.79 6.72 17.89
CA LEU A 228 28.50 5.29 18.02
C LEU A 228 28.26 4.65 16.64
N CYS A 229 27.46 5.28 15.78
CA CYS A 229 27.24 4.78 14.42
C CYS A 229 28.56 4.67 13.64
N PHE A 230 29.38 5.73 13.61
CA PHE A 230 30.67 5.72 12.92
C PHE A 230 31.63 4.66 13.48
N TRP A 231 31.68 4.53 14.80
CA TRP A 231 32.52 3.53 15.46
C TRP A 231 32.06 2.12 15.14
N THR A 232 30.75 1.84 15.22
CA THR A 232 30.21 0.51 14.88
C THR A 232 30.39 0.19 13.41
N ASP A 233 30.20 1.14 12.50
CA ASP A 233 30.38 0.96 11.06
C ASP A 233 31.79 0.46 10.73
N ALA A 234 32.80 1.00 11.42
CA ALA A 234 34.20 0.61 11.21
C ALA A 234 34.45 -0.88 11.52
N LEU A 235 33.72 -1.48 12.46
CA LEU A 235 33.83 -2.91 12.79
C LEU A 235 33.39 -3.83 11.63
N PHE A 236 32.56 -3.33 10.72
CA PHE A 236 31.96 -4.11 9.64
C PHE A 236 32.48 -3.75 8.24
N ARG A 237 33.41 -2.77 8.12
CA ARG A 237 34.06 -2.41 6.85
C ARG A 237 35.42 -3.09 6.75
N ALA A 238 35.67 -3.87 5.69
CA ALA A 238 36.97 -4.53 5.48
C ALA A 238 38.13 -3.50 5.41
N PRO A 239 39.31 -3.79 6.00
CA PRO A 239 39.68 -5.01 6.74
C PRO A 239 39.13 -5.09 8.18
N GLY A 240 38.38 -4.09 8.63
CA GLY A 240 38.04 -3.86 10.03
C GLY A 240 39.25 -3.27 10.77
N PRO A 241 39.08 -2.73 11.99
CA PRO A 241 40.18 -2.71 12.95
C PRO A 241 40.73 -4.12 13.21
#